data_AF-A0A3L7RRD8-F1
#
_entry.id   AF-A0A3L7RRD8-F1
#
_cell.length_a   1.000
_cell.length_b   1.000
_cell.length_c   1.000
_cell.angle_alpha   90.00
_cell.angle_beta   90.00
_cell.angle_gamma   90.00
#
_symmetry.space_group_name_H-M   'P 1'
#
loop_
_entity.id
_entity.type
_entity.pdbx_description
1 polymer ?
#
loop_
_entity_poly.entity_id
_entity_poly.type
_entity_poly.pdbx_seq_one_letter_code
_entity_poly.pdbx_strand_id
1 'polypeptide(L)'
;MDALSVLANSIEASGGPGLIVAAGLLARVVVGIEVAAHGLLPTVEFKARLALGLLVALAALPAAFIASPLATAELTLSAALATIAGEACVGLCLGLTVAAAVSAVAWAGEILGSVAGLAWEDGEEDEAAGSSAGVARLARWLSLAGFLAAGGLDIVLVSLIDAVRSMPVGFLSGSATALPTFETWAVRMPSMAIGLAVSLAVPALAAVLVFQVVAALALRTASCDPGPGMLHAATALIVLATIFVNAPAWSRAAGPRLLPTLVAAIAAPAPVPSPRSVATPDASSGGHR
;
A
#
# COMPACT_ATOMS: atom_id res chain seq x y z
N MET A 1 -11.10 -5.41 -40.59
CA MET A 1 -10.24 -4.27 -40.93
C MET A 1 -10.14 -3.45 -39.66
N ASP A 2 -9.04 -3.70 -38.95
CA ASP A 2 -9.12 -3.91 -37.51
C ASP A 2 -8.67 -2.67 -36.77
N ALA A 3 -9.42 -2.27 -35.74
CA ALA A 3 -8.99 -1.21 -34.83
C ALA A 3 -7.55 -1.45 -34.32
N LEU A 4 -7.16 -2.71 -34.17
CA LEU A 4 -5.81 -3.15 -33.83
C LEU A 4 -4.76 -2.82 -34.89
N SER A 5 -5.08 -2.96 -36.18
CA SER A 5 -4.19 -2.57 -37.29
C SER A 5 -4.04 -1.05 -37.41
N VAL A 6 -5.09 -0.28 -37.09
CA VAL A 6 -5.04 1.19 -37.05
C VAL A 6 -4.21 1.67 -35.85
N LEU A 7 -4.33 0.97 -34.71
CA LEU A 7 -3.53 1.25 -33.52
C LEU A 7 -2.04 0.91 -33.73
N ALA A 8 -1.74 -0.20 -34.39
CA ALA A 8 -0.37 -0.56 -34.77
C ALA A 8 0.28 0.47 -35.71
N ASN A 9 -0.42 0.88 -36.78
CA ASN A 9 0.08 1.86 -37.74
C ASN A 9 0.25 3.26 -37.13
N SER A 10 -0.59 3.64 -36.15
CA SER A 10 -0.45 4.93 -35.46
C SER A 10 0.70 4.96 -34.45
N ILE A 11 1.05 3.82 -33.83
CA ILE A 11 2.23 3.67 -32.97
C ILE A 11 3.53 3.72 -33.80
N GLU A 12 3.56 3.08 -34.97
CA GLU A 12 4.72 3.13 -35.87
C GLU A 12 4.96 4.55 -36.43
N ALA A 13 3.90 5.30 -36.73
CA ALA A 13 4.01 6.64 -37.32
C ALA A 13 4.49 7.75 -36.36
N SER A 14 4.48 7.51 -35.05
CA SER A 14 4.60 8.57 -34.02
C SER A 14 5.82 8.47 -33.09
N GLY A 15 6.75 7.54 -33.30
CA GLY A 15 7.93 7.35 -32.45
C GLY A 15 7.72 6.24 -31.41
N GLY A 16 7.47 5.02 -31.90
CA GLY A 16 6.96 3.84 -31.19
C GLY A 16 7.44 3.56 -29.75
N PRO A 17 8.75 3.49 -29.45
CA PRO A 17 9.20 3.09 -28.12
C PRO A 17 8.92 4.15 -27.05
N GLY A 18 8.95 5.44 -27.40
CA GLY A 18 8.72 6.51 -26.44
C GLY A 18 7.26 6.62 -26.00
N LEU A 19 6.32 6.36 -26.91
CA LEU A 19 4.90 6.30 -26.58
C LEU A 19 4.58 5.13 -25.65
N ILE A 20 5.23 3.98 -25.82
CA ILE A 20 5.04 2.83 -24.96
C ILE A 20 5.57 3.11 -23.56
N VAL A 21 6.72 3.77 -23.43
CA VAL A 21 7.25 4.20 -22.13
C VAL A 21 6.30 5.18 -21.44
N ALA A 22 5.80 6.17 -22.17
CA ALA A 22 4.84 7.14 -21.63
C ALA A 22 3.50 6.49 -21.24
N ALA A 23 2.97 5.59 -22.08
CA ALA A 23 1.72 4.87 -21.82
C ALA A 23 1.85 3.92 -20.63
N GLY A 24 2.97 3.18 -20.54
CA GLY A 24 3.27 2.32 -19.40
C GLY A 24 3.40 3.11 -18.09
N LEU A 25 4.16 4.20 -18.10
CA LEU A 25 4.28 5.08 -16.94
C LEU A 25 2.92 5.63 -16.49
N LEU A 26 2.11 6.09 -17.44
CA LEU A 26 0.77 6.61 -17.16
C LEU A 26 -0.12 5.52 -16.55
N ALA A 27 -0.08 4.30 -17.08
CA ALA A 27 -0.79 3.16 -16.51
C ALA A 27 -0.36 2.88 -15.07
N ARG A 28 0.96 2.82 -14.79
CA ARG A 28 1.50 2.63 -13.44
C ARG A 28 0.98 3.68 -12.46
N VAL A 29 1.10 4.96 -12.82
CA VAL A 29 0.76 6.08 -11.94
C VAL A 29 -0.75 6.17 -11.71
N VAL A 30 -1.55 6.08 -12.77
CA VAL A 30 -3.02 6.16 -12.66
C VAL A 30 -3.57 5.00 -11.85
N VAL A 31 -3.15 3.76 -12.12
CA VAL A 31 -3.59 2.59 -11.34
C VAL A 31 -3.16 2.72 -9.88
N GLY A 32 -1.92 3.14 -9.61
CA GLY A 32 -1.45 3.34 -8.23
C GLY A 32 -2.24 4.39 -7.46
N ILE A 33 -2.54 5.54 -8.10
CA ILE A 33 -3.34 6.59 -7.48
C ILE A 33 -4.78 6.15 -7.29
N GLU A 34 -5.40 5.48 -8.27
CA GLU A 34 -6.80 5.04 -8.14
C GLU A 34 -6.97 4.01 -7.03
N VAL A 35 -6.05 3.04 -6.91
CA VAL A 35 -6.07 2.06 -5.83
C VAL A 35 -5.84 2.72 -4.47
N ALA A 36 -4.92 3.69 -4.37
CA ALA A 36 -4.67 4.43 -3.13
C ALA A 36 -5.81 5.42 -2.77
N ALA A 37 -6.48 5.98 -3.77
CA ALA A 37 -7.49 7.02 -3.60
C ALA A 37 -8.72 6.56 -2.82
N HIS A 38 -9.06 5.27 -2.88
CA HIS A 38 -10.17 4.73 -2.09
C HIS A 38 -9.93 4.86 -0.57
N GLY A 39 -8.66 4.87 -0.15
CA GLY A 39 -8.25 5.17 1.22
C GLY A 39 -8.08 6.68 1.47
N LEU A 40 -7.33 7.35 0.60
CA LEU A 40 -6.82 8.72 0.82
C LEU A 40 -7.77 9.85 0.41
N LEU A 41 -8.48 9.68 -0.71
CA LEU A 41 -9.23 10.73 -1.39
C LEU A 41 -10.66 10.28 -1.73
N PRO A 42 -11.44 9.74 -0.76
CA PRO A 42 -12.74 9.15 -1.05
C PRO A 42 -13.76 10.17 -1.59
N THR A 43 -13.58 11.46 -1.29
CA THR A 43 -14.49 12.55 -1.71
C THR A 43 -14.04 13.25 -2.99
N VAL A 44 -12.87 12.91 -3.54
CA VAL A 44 -12.33 13.59 -4.73
C VAL A 44 -12.87 12.93 -5.99
N GLU A 45 -13.43 13.76 -6.88
CA GLU A 45 -13.95 13.28 -8.16
C GLU A 45 -12.88 12.56 -8.98
N PHE A 46 -13.30 11.53 -9.71
CA PHE A 46 -12.42 10.75 -10.59
C PHE A 46 -11.63 11.63 -11.57
N LYS A 47 -12.22 12.71 -12.08
CA LYS A 47 -11.55 13.65 -13.00
C LYS A 47 -10.35 14.33 -12.35
N ALA A 48 -10.47 14.76 -11.10
CA ALA A 48 -9.37 15.39 -10.38
C ALA A 48 -8.27 14.39 -10.03
N ARG A 49 -8.64 13.14 -9.70
CA ARG A 49 -7.68 12.04 -9.46
C ARG A 49 -6.91 11.68 -10.72
N LEU A 50 -7.58 11.61 -11.86
CA LEU A 50 -6.97 11.38 -13.16
C LEU A 50 -6.03 12.54 -13.56
N ALA A 51 -6.45 13.79 -13.33
CA ALA A 51 -5.61 14.96 -13.59
C ALA A 51 -4.34 14.96 -12.73
N LEU A 52 -4.46 14.59 -11.44
CA LEU A 52 -3.31 14.41 -10.56
C LEU A 52 -2.38 13.31 -11.09
N GLY A 53 -2.92 12.16 -11.49
CA GLY A 53 -2.12 11.08 -12.07
C GLY A 53 -1.40 11.48 -13.36
N LEU A 54 -2.05 12.28 -14.21
CA LEU A 54 -1.43 12.84 -15.40
C LEU A 54 -0.25 13.78 -15.06
N LEU A 55 -0.44 14.66 -14.07
CA LEU A 55 0.62 15.58 -13.63
C LEU A 55 1.82 14.83 -13.05
N VAL A 56 1.58 13.81 -12.23
CA VAL A 56 2.63 12.96 -11.65
C VAL A 56 3.35 12.16 -12.73
N ALA A 57 2.62 11.58 -13.68
CA ALA A 57 3.20 10.87 -14.81
C ALA A 57 4.08 11.80 -15.66
N LEU A 58 3.61 13.02 -15.94
CA LEU A 58 4.37 14.02 -16.69
C LEU A 58 5.64 14.46 -15.95
N ALA A 59 5.58 14.59 -14.62
CA ALA A 59 6.75 14.91 -13.79
C ALA A 59 7.78 13.77 -13.76
N ALA A 60 7.33 12.51 -13.77
CA ALA A 60 8.20 11.33 -13.77
C ALA A 60 8.76 10.97 -15.16
N LEU A 61 8.17 11.52 -16.23
CA LEU A 61 8.45 11.18 -17.62
C LEU A 61 9.94 11.33 -18.00
N PRO A 62 10.66 12.43 -17.65
CA PRO A 62 12.08 12.54 -17.95
C PRO A 62 12.92 11.43 -17.31
N ALA A 63 12.61 11.04 -16.07
CA ALA A 63 13.30 9.95 -15.38
C ALA A 63 12.98 8.59 -16.03
N ALA A 64 11.74 8.39 -16.49
CA ALA A 64 11.32 7.17 -17.19
C ALA A 64 12.06 6.96 -18.51
N PHE A 65 12.23 8.02 -19.29
CA PHE A 65 12.95 7.95 -20.56
C PHE A 65 14.44 7.61 -20.39
N ILE A 66 15.08 8.12 -19.34
CA ILE A 66 16.49 7.85 -19.06
C ILE A 66 16.69 6.42 -18.57
N ALA A 67 15.77 5.90 -17.75
CA ALA A 67 15.93 4.59 -17.12
C ALA A 67 15.40 3.42 -17.96
N SER A 68 14.48 3.65 -18.89
CA SER A 68 13.75 2.56 -19.55
C SER A 68 14.62 1.78 -20.56
N PRO A 69 14.71 0.45 -20.44
CA PRO A 69 15.37 -0.41 -21.43
C PRO A 69 14.59 -0.53 -22.74
N LEU A 70 13.33 -0.10 -22.79
CA LEU A 70 12.47 -0.16 -23.97
C LEU A 70 12.78 0.92 -25.01
N ALA A 71 13.55 1.95 -24.63
CA ALA A 71 13.86 3.08 -25.51
C ALA A 71 14.63 2.67 -26.78
N THR A 72 15.29 1.51 -26.78
CA THR A 72 16.10 0.99 -27.90
C THR A 72 15.59 -0.34 -28.46
N ALA A 73 14.44 -0.85 -28.01
CA ALA A 73 13.94 -2.16 -28.37
C ALA A 73 12.94 -2.12 -29.53
N GLU A 74 13.04 -3.07 -30.47
CA GLU A 74 11.96 -3.33 -31.43
C GLU A 74 10.78 -4.00 -30.70
N LEU A 75 9.63 -3.34 -30.73
CA LEU A 75 8.47 -3.72 -29.94
C LEU A 75 7.38 -4.32 -30.83
N THR A 76 7.01 -5.55 -30.53
CA THR A 76 5.79 -6.16 -31.06
C THR A 76 4.57 -5.65 -30.29
N LEU A 77 3.39 -5.67 -30.90
CA LEU A 77 2.14 -5.26 -30.25
C LEU A 77 1.87 -6.06 -28.95
N SER A 78 2.18 -7.35 -28.95
CA SER A 78 2.03 -8.21 -27.77
C SER A 78 2.99 -7.80 -26.64
N ALA A 79 4.24 -7.46 -26.97
CA ALA A 79 5.19 -6.93 -25.99
C ALA A 79 4.73 -5.56 -25.45
N ALA A 80 4.22 -4.67 -26.31
CA ALA A 80 3.68 -3.39 -25.88
C ALA A 80 2.51 -3.57 -24.89
N LEU A 81 1.55 -4.46 -25.18
CA LEU A 81 0.46 -4.76 -24.25
C LEU A 81 0.95 -5.39 -22.94
N ALA A 82 1.90 -6.31 -23.01
CA ALA A 82 2.49 -6.94 -21.83
C ALA A 82 3.24 -5.91 -20.95
N THR A 83 3.94 -4.94 -21.55
CA THR A 83 4.57 -3.85 -20.81
C THR A 83 3.52 -3.04 -20.06
N ILE A 84 2.48 -2.56 -20.73
CA ILE A 84 1.42 -1.75 -20.10
C ILE A 84 0.74 -2.52 -18.97
N ALA A 85 0.46 -3.82 -19.16
CA ALA A 85 -0.13 -4.67 -18.13
C ALA A 85 0.82 -4.85 -16.92
N GLY A 86 2.11 -5.09 -17.17
CA GLY A 86 3.12 -5.17 -16.10
C GLY A 86 3.23 -3.87 -15.31
N GLU A 87 3.21 -2.73 -16.01
CA GLU A 87 3.23 -1.41 -15.39
C GLU A 87 1.99 -1.13 -14.53
N ALA A 88 0.81 -1.54 -15.00
CA ALA A 88 -0.43 -1.49 -14.22
C ALA A 88 -0.33 -2.35 -12.95
N CYS A 89 0.27 -3.55 -13.03
CA CYS A 89 0.51 -4.40 -11.85
C CYS A 89 1.45 -3.74 -10.83
N VAL A 90 2.54 -3.10 -11.29
CA VAL A 90 3.44 -2.33 -10.40
C VAL A 90 2.66 -1.20 -9.72
N GLY A 91 1.86 -0.46 -10.50
CA GLY A 91 0.97 0.58 -9.98
C GLY A 91 0.02 0.04 -8.91
N LEU A 92 -0.62 -1.09 -9.17
CA LEU A 92 -1.53 -1.77 -8.24
C LEU A 92 -0.83 -2.11 -6.93
N CYS A 93 0.38 -2.68 -6.96
CA CYS A 93 1.14 -2.99 -5.75
C CYS A 93 1.49 -1.73 -4.94
N LEU A 94 1.95 -0.67 -5.60
CA LEU A 94 2.25 0.61 -4.94
C LEU A 94 0.98 1.20 -4.29
N GLY A 95 -0.11 1.23 -5.06
CA GLY A 95 -1.40 1.74 -4.60
C GLY A 95 -1.95 0.94 -3.41
N LEU A 96 -1.87 -0.40 -3.47
CA LEU A 96 -2.30 -1.27 -2.37
C LEU A 96 -1.48 -1.05 -1.10
N THR A 97 -0.18 -0.77 -1.23
CA THR A 97 0.69 -0.49 -0.09
C THR A 97 0.21 0.76 0.64
N VAL A 98 -0.05 1.83 -0.10
CA VAL A 98 -0.53 3.09 0.45
C VAL A 98 -1.93 2.92 1.03
N ALA A 99 -2.82 2.23 0.31
CA ALA A 99 -4.17 1.93 0.79
C ALA A 99 -4.12 1.12 2.11
N ALA A 100 -3.26 0.11 2.19
CA ALA A 100 -3.07 -0.71 3.38
C ALA A 100 -2.49 0.10 4.55
N ALA A 101 -1.53 1.00 4.30
CA ALA A 101 -0.96 1.85 5.33
C ALA A 101 -2.00 2.81 5.94
N VAL A 102 -2.91 3.35 5.12
CA VAL A 102 -3.98 4.24 5.58
C VAL A 102 -5.11 3.47 6.24
N SER A 103 -5.47 2.29 5.72
CA SER A 103 -6.54 1.44 6.25
C SER A 103 -6.15 0.71 7.53
N ALA A 104 -4.85 0.48 7.77
CA ALA A 104 -4.30 -0.12 8.98
C ALA A 104 -4.91 0.43 10.28
N VAL A 105 -5.01 1.75 10.39
CA VAL A 105 -5.53 2.40 11.60
C VAL A 105 -7.06 2.35 11.66
N ALA A 106 -7.74 2.43 10.51
CA ALA A 106 -9.19 2.26 10.46
C ALA A 106 -9.57 0.85 10.91
N TRP A 107 -8.83 -0.16 10.48
CA TRP A 107 -8.99 -1.54 10.89
C TRP A 107 -8.72 -1.73 12.39
N ALA A 108 -7.70 -1.07 12.94
CA ALA A 108 -7.48 -1.06 14.39
C ALA A 108 -8.70 -0.47 15.15
N GLY A 109 -9.29 0.61 14.64
CA GLY A 109 -10.50 1.20 15.21
C GLY A 109 -11.73 0.28 15.13
N GLU A 110 -11.86 -0.48 14.04
CA GLU A 110 -12.93 -1.47 13.85
C GLU A 110 -12.79 -2.67 14.79
N ILE A 111 -11.58 -3.18 14.99
CA ILE A 111 -11.33 -4.23 15.99
C ILE A 111 -11.65 -3.70 17.40
N LEU A 112 -11.28 -2.46 17.73
CA LEU A 112 -11.63 -1.87 19.03
C LEU A 112 -13.13 -1.66 19.20
N GLY A 113 -13.83 -1.21 18.16
CA GLY A 113 -15.29 -1.05 18.17
C GLY A 113 -16.02 -2.38 18.36
N SER A 114 -15.57 -3.44 17.68
CA SER A 114 -16.17 -4.77 17.80
C SER A 114 -15.94 -5.39 19.19
N VAL A 115 -14.72 -5.29 19.74
CA VAL A 115 -14.43 -5.80 21.10
C VAL A 115 -15.15 -4.99 22.19
N ALA A 116 -15.41 -3.70 21.95
CA ALA A 116 -16.17 -2.85 22.86
C ALA A 116 -17.68 -3.06 22.81
N GLY A 117 -18.18 -3.91 21.91
CA GLY A 117 -19.61 -4.11 21.68
C GLY A 117 -20.32 -2.88 21.07
N LEU A 118 -19.56 -1.94 20.52
CA LEU A 118 -20.09 -0.73 19.86
C LEU A 118 -20.56 -1.01 18.42
N ALA A 119 -20.38 -2.23 17.94
CA ALA A 119 -20.82 -2.69 16.62
C ALA A 119 -22.26 -3.27 16.60
N TRP A 120 -22.95 -3.29 17.75
CA TRP A 120 -24.25 -3.98 17.89
C TRP A 120 -25.47 -3.11 17.51
N GLU A 121 -25.31 -1.81 17.30
CA GLU A 121 -26.43 -0.91 16.91
C GLU A 121 -26.59 -0.71 15.39
N ASP A 122 -25.71 -1.23 14.54
CA ASP A 122 -25.85 -1.14 13.07
C ASP A 122 -26.84 -2.19 12.50
N GLY A 123 -27.79 -2.64 13.31
CA GLY A 123 -28.81 -3.62 12.92
C GLY A 123 -29.93 -3.03 12.06
N GLU A 124 -30.06 -3.57 10.85
CA GLU A 124 -31.26 -3.67 10.00
C GLU A 124 -31.58 -2.59 8.93
N GLU A 125 -30.82 -1.50 8.79
CA GLU A 125 -31.02 -0.56 7.66
C GLU A 125 -29.84 -0.55 6.67
N ASP A 126 -30.07 -1.16 5.51
CA ASP A 126 -29.25 -1.19 4.29
C ASP A 126 -27.83 -1.79 4.39
N GLU A 127 -27.73 -3.12 4.24
CA GLU A 127 -26.49 -3.84 3.89
C GLU A 127 -25.76 -3.27 2.64
N ALA A 128 -26.44 -2.45 1.83
CA ALA A 128 -25.88 -1.82 0.64
C ALA A 128 -24.92 -0.65 0.94
N ALA A 129 -24.94 -0.09 2.16
CA ALA A 129 -24.07 1.01 2.56
C ALA A 129 -23.39 0.69 3.89
N GLY A 130 -22.29 -0.09 3.84
CA GLY A 130 -21.47 -0.48 5.00
C GLY A 130 -21.13 0.69 5.94
N SER A 131 -22.04 0.96 6.87
CA SER A 131 -21.87 1.96 7.91
C SER A 131 -20.88 1.39 8.91
N SER A 132 -19.62 1.77 8.76
CA SER A 132 -18.64 1.45 9.80
C SER A 132 -19.05 2.13 11.10
N ALA A 133 -19.03 1.38 12.21
CA ALA A 133 -19.28 1.86 13.56
C ALA A 133 -18.62 3.22 13.80
N GLY A 134 -19.28 4.13 14.51
CA GLY A 134 -18.82 5.52 14.68
C GLY A 134 -17.36 5.67 15.15
N VAL A 135 -16.86 4.72 15.96
CA VAL A 135 -15.46 4.66 16.40
C VAL A 135 -14.50 4.31 15.27
N ALA A 136 -14.84 3.37 14.39
CA ALA A 136 -14.03 3.03 13.22
C ALA A 136 -13.96 4.23 12.24
N ARG A 137 -15.08 4.94 12.06
CA ARG A 137 -15.12 6.18 11.27
C ARG A 137 -14.24 7.28 11.87
N LEU A 138 -14.30 7.49 13.19
CA LEU A 138 -13.44 8.45 13.88
C LEU A 138 -11.96 8.09 13.77
N ALA A 139 -11.61 6.82 14.02
CA ALA A 139 -10.25 6.32 13.90
C ALA A 139 -9.71 6.48 12.47
N ARG A 140 -10.55 6.24 11.46
CA ARG A 140 -10.22 6.49 10.06
C ARG A 140 -9.92 7.96 9.79
N TRP A 141 -10.76 8.90 10.25
CA TRP A 141 -10.51 10.33 10.06
C TRP A 141 -9.27 10.83 10.80
N LEU A 142 -9.02 10.36 12.03
CA LEU A 142 -7.81 10.70 12.78
C LEU A 142 -6.55 10.15 12.12
N SER A 143 -6.60 8.94 11.58
CA SER A 143 -5.52 8.35 10.78
C SER A 143 -5.21 9.21 9.55
N LEU A 144 -6.24 9.54 8.78
CA LEU A 144 -6.10 10.32 7.56
C LEU A 144 -5.54 11.72 7.87
N ALA A 145 -6.04 12.37 8.91
CA ALA A 145 -5.53 13.67 9.36
C ALA A 145 -4.06 13.58 9.81
N GLY A 146 -3.69 12.55 10.57
CA GLY A 146 -2.31 12.31 10.98
C GLY A 146 -1.37 12.03 9.81
N PHE A 147 -1.81 11.22 8.85
CA PHE A 147 -1.08 10.93 7.62
C PHE A 147 -0.83 12.20 6.79
N LEU A 148 -1.87 13.02 6.59
CA LEU A 148 -1.77 14.29 5.88
C LEU A 148 -0.88 15.30 6.62
N ALA A 149 -1.04 15.43 7.93
CA ALA A 149 -0.22 16.33 8.76
C ALA A 149 1.27 15.93 8.79
N ALA A 150 1.57 14.65 8.63
CA ALA A 150 2.93 14.13 8.50
C ALA A 150 3.54 14.33 7.08
N GLY A 151 2.81 14.94 6.15
CA GLY A 151 3.24 15.10 4.75
C GLY A 151 3.11 13.81 3.93
N GLY A 152 2.32 12.83 4.38
CA GLY A 152 2.21 11.50 3.74
C GLY A 152 1.89 11.54 2.25
N LEU A 153 1.09 12.52 1.80
CA LEU A 153 0.77 12.68 0.38
C LEU A 153 2.01 13.01 -0.45
N ASP A 154 2.89 13.90 0.02
CA ASP A 154 4.12 14.25 -0.69
C ASP A 154 5.04 13.03 -0.84
N ILE A 155 5.14 12.19 0.20
CA ILE A 155 5.93 10.96 0.12
C ILE A 155 5.35 10.00 -0.90
N VAL A 156 4.02 9.82 -0.94
CA VAL A 156 3.39 8.94 -1.94
C VAL A 156 3.71 9.44 -3.35
N LEU A 157 3.55 10.75 -3.60
CA LEU A 157 3.80 11.33 -4.92
C LEU A 157 5.29 11.25 -5.31
N VAL A 158 6.20 11.62 -4.41
CA VAL A 158 7.65 11.53 -4.64
C VAL A 158 8.08 10.08 -4.84
N SER A 159 7.55 9.15 -4.08
CA SER A 159 7.87 7.72 -4.19
C SER A 159 7.36 7.10 -5.49
N LEU A 160 6.20 7.53 -6.00
CA LEU A 160 5.71 7.14 -7.33
C LEU A 160 6.66 7.60 -8.44
N ILE A 161 7.19 8.82 -8.32
CA ILE A 161 8.18 9.38 -9.26
C ILE A 161 9.51 8.62 -9.16
N ASP A 162 10.00 8.39 -7.94
CA ASP A 162 11.30 7.74 -7.70
C ASP A 162 11.27 6.23 -8.00
N ALA A 163 10.10 5.58 -7.89
CA ALA A 163 9.90 4.17 -8.24
C ALA A 163 10.22 3.86 -9.71
N VAL A 164 10.21 4.87 -10.59
CA VAL A 164 10.63 4.73 -11.98
C VAL A 164 12.12 4.46 -12.12
N ARG A 165 12.94 4.92 -11.16
CA ARG A 165 14.39 4.65 -11.15
C ARG A 165 14.71 3.27 -10.62
N SER A 166 13.94 2.81 -9.64
CA SER A 166 14.15 1.53 -8.97
C SER A 166 13.57 0.36 -9.77
N MET A 167 12.41 0.56 -10.41
CA MET A 167 11.79 -0.34 -11.37
C MET A 167 11.52 0.43 -12.67
N PRO A 168 12.46 0.41 -13.63
CA PRO A 168 12.28 1.08 -14.92
C PRO A 168 11.06 0.59 -15.68
N VAL A 169 10.49 1.45 -16.52
CA VAL A 169 9.34 1.06 -17.35
C VAL A 169 9.75 -0.07 -18.30
N GLY A 170 9.02 -1.18 -18.26
CA GLY A 170 9.32 -2.39 -19.04
C GLY A 170 10.14 -3.45 -18.30
N PHE A 171 10.49 -3.22 -17.02
CA PHE A 171 11.26 -4.17 -16.20
C PHE A 171 10.65 -5.58 -16.19
N LEU A 172 9.32 -5.69 -16.09
CA LEU A 172 8.61 -6.97 -16.06
C LEU A 172 8.47 -7.66 -17.41
N SER A 173 8.59 -6.91 -18.52
CA SER A 173 8.44 -7.47 -19.87
C SER A 173 9.75 -8.00 -20.45
N GLY A 174 10.90 -7.56 -19.95
CA GLY A 174 12.20 -7.80 -20.56
C GLY A 174 13.02 -8.96 -19.97
N SER A 175 12.68 -9.46 -18.78
CA SER A 175 13.52 -10.48 -18.11
C SER A 175 12.72 -11.45 -17.25
N ALA A 176 12.88 -12.75 -17.50
CA ALA A 176 12.36 -13.81 -16.62
C ALA A 176 12.96 -13.77 -15.20
N THR A 177 14.12 -13.13 -15.02
CA THR A 177 14.75 -12.96 -13.69
C THR A 177 14.10 -11.86 -12.85
N ALA A 178 13.25 -11.01 -13.45
CA ALA A 178 12.55 -9.93 -12.75
C ALA A 178 11.33 -10.41 -11.94
N LEU A 179 10.68 -11.50 -12.37
CA LEU A 179 9.48 -12.03 -11.73
C LEU A 179 9.65 -12.44 -10.25
N PRO A 180 10.68 -13.20 -9.83
CA PRO A 180 10.82 -13.58 -8.42
C PRO A 180 11.14 -12.38 -7.52
N THR A 181 11.88 -11.39 -8.03
CA THR A 181 12.15 -10.14 -7.31
C THR A 181 10.88 -9.31 -7.16
N PHE A 182 10.03 -9.27 -8.18
CA PHE A 182 8.74 -8.59 -8.11
C PHE A 182 7.76 -9.29 -7.17
N GLU A 183 7.67 -10.62 -7.21
CA GLU A 183 6.77 -11.39 -6.34
C GLU A 183 7.11 -11.19 -4.86
N THR A 184 8.38 -11.32 -4.49
CA THR A 184 8.84 -11.08 -3.13
C THR A 184 8.57 -9.63 -2.68
N TRP A 185 8.76 -8.66 -3.57
CA TRP A 185 8.46 -7.25 -3.31
C TRP A 185 6.96 -6.99 -3.13
N ALA A 186 6.12 -7.54 -4.04
CA ALA A 186 4.67 -7.38 -4.04
C ALA A 186 4.01 -7.95 -2.78
N VAL A 187 4.55 -9.05 -2.22
CA VAL A 187 4.03 -9.65 -0.98
C VAL A 187 4.54 -8.92 0.28
N ARG A 188 5.78 -8.44 0.27
CA ARG A 188 6.41 -7.80 1.43
C ARG A 188 5.77 -6.44 1.77
N MET A 189 5.26 -5.77 0.75
CA MET A 189 4.69 -4.44 0.83
C MET A 189 3.37 -4.37 1.65
N PRO A 190 2.30 -5.12 1.31
CA PRO A 190 1.09 -5.16 2.13
C PRO A 190 1.32 -5.77 3.53
N SER A 191 2.20 -6.76 3.64
CA SER A 191 2.46 -7.41 4.93
C SER A 191 3.11 -6.47 5.95
N MET A 192 3.97 -5.52 5.53
CA MET A 192 4.48 -4.48 6.43
C MET A 192 3.38 -3.54 6.93
N ALA A 193 2.43 -3.15 6.07
CA ALA A 193 1.30 -2.31 6.46
C ALA A 193 0.38 -3.01 7.47
N ILE A 194 0.11 -4.31 7.28
CA ILE A 194 -0.63 -5.14 8.25
C ILE A 194 0.14 -5.25 9.57
N GLY A 195 1.45 -5.47 9.53
CA GLY A 195 2.29 -5.52 10.74
C GLY A 195 2.24 -4.22 11.54
N LEU A 196 2.24 -3.07 10.85
CA LEU A 196 2.06 -1.76 11.46
C LEU A 196 0.67 -1.61 12.09
N ALA A 197 -0.40 -1.99 11.36
CA ALA A 197 -1.76 -1.99 11.87
C ALA A 197 -1.89 -2.74 13.19
N VAL A 198 -1.38 -3.97 13.23
CA VAL A 198 -1.41 -4.84 14.41
C VAL A 198 -0.60 -4.20 15.54
N SER A 199 0.61 -3.70 15.26
CA SER A 199 1.45 -3.06 16.28
C SER A 199 0.78 -1.84 16.94
N LEU A 200 -0.08 -1.13 16.21
CA LEU A 200 -0.86 0.01 16.70
C LEU A 200 -2.11 -0.42 17.47
N ALA A 201 -2.75 -1.52 17.07
CA ALA A 201 -3.94 -2.05 17.72
C ALA A 201 -3.64 -2.77 19.05
N VAL A 202 -2.51 -3.48 19.15
CA VAL A 202 -2.16 -4.35 20.28
C VAL A 202 -2.27 -3.68 21.66
N PRO A 203 -1.75 -2.46 21.90
CA PRO A 203 -1.83 -1.83 23.22
C PRO A 203 -3.27 -1.54 23.66
N ALA A 204 -4.11 -1.10 22.73
CA ALA A 204 -5.50 -0.81 22.99
C ALA A 204 -6.31 -2.10 23.20
N LEU A 205 -6.03 -3.14 22.41
CA LEU A 205 -6.64 -4.46 22.58
C LEU A 205 -6.29 -5.07 23.94
N ALA A 206 -5.03 -4.97 24.37
CA ALA A 206 -4.60 -5.46 25.67
C ALA A 206 -5.36 -4.78 26.82
N ALA A 207 -5.53 -3.45 26.76
CA ALA A 207 -6.27 -2.71 27.77
C ALA A 207 -7.75 -3.11 27.85
N VAL A 208 -8.40 -3.26 26.69
CA VAL A 208 -9.80 -3.70 26.62
C VAL A 208 -9.96 -5.12 27.15
N LEU A 209 -9.07 -6.05 26.76
CA LEU A 209 -9.11 -7.43 27.24
C LEU A 209 -8.91 -7.52 28.76
N VAL A 210 -7.96 -6.76 29.31
CA VAL A 210 -7.76 -6.69 30.76
C VAL A 210 -9.02 -6.19 31.46
N PHE A 211 -9.66 -5.14 30.93
CA PHE A 211 -10.92 -4.66 31.47
C PHE A 211 -12.02 -5.72 31.43
N GLN A 212 -12.22 -6.38 30.29
CA GLN A 212 -13.27 -7.40 30.16
C GLN A 212 -13.06 -8.57 31.12
N VAL A 213 -11.81 -9.00 31.35
CA VAL A 213 -11.48 -10.05 32.33
C VAL A 213 -11.75 -9.57 33.76
N VAL A 214 -11.34 -8.35 34.10
CA VAL A 214 -11.59 -7.78 35.44
C VAL A 214 -13.08 -7.61 35.69
N ALA A 215 -13.83 -7.10 34.71
CA ALA A 215 -15.27 -6.97 34.78
C ALA A 215 -15.95 -8.33 34.97
N ALA A 216 -15.60 -9.34 34.15
CA ALA A 216 -16.14 -10.69 34.30
C ALA A 216 -15.86 -11.28 35.68
N LEU A 217 -14.66 -11.08 36.23
CA LEU A 217 -14.31 -11.55 37.57
C LEU A 217 -15.10 -10.81 38.65
N ALA A 218 -15.25 -9.48 38.54
CA ALA A 218 -16.01 -8.66 39.48
C ALA A 218 -17.49 -9.03 39.50
N LEU A 219 -18.09 -9.31 38.35
CA LEU A 219 -19.50 -9.74 38.28
C LEU A 219 -19.70 -11.13 38.88
N ARG A 220 -18.73 -12.02 38.70
CA ARG A 220 -18.75 -13.34 39.32
C ARG A 220 -18.65 -13.25 40.85
N THR A 221 -17.95 -12.25 41.39
CA THR A 221 -17.73 -12.12 42.84
C THR A 221 -18.76 -11.24 43.55
N ALA A 222 -19.30 -10.21 42.89
CA ALA A 222 -20.11 -9.18 43.54
C ALA A 222 -21.63 -9.45 43.53
N SER A 223 -22.12 -10.54 42.93
CA SER A 223 -23.56 -10.85 42.82
C SER A 223 -24.40 -9.65 42.32
N CYS A 224 -23.83 -8.82 41.47
CA CYS A 224 -24.47 -7.64 40.91
C CYS A 224 -24.95 -7.97 39.50
N ASP A 225 -26.15 -7.51 39.14
CA ASP A 225 -26.69 -7.65 37.79
C ASP A 225 -26.52 -6.31 37.07
N PRO A 226 -25.38 -6.07 36.40
CA PRO A 226 -25.17 -4.84 35.68
C PRO A 226 -26.15 -4.82 34.51
N GLY A 227 -27.03 -3.81 34.48
CA GLY A 227 -27.89 -3.61 33.32
C GLY A 227 -27.10 -3.63 32.01
N PRO A 228 -27.74 -3.97 30.88
CA PRO A 228 -27.06 -4.30 29.63
C PRO A 228 -26.13 -3.21 29.09
N GLY A 229 -26.36 -1.94 29.44
CA GLY A 229 -25.54 -0.82 28.98
C GLY A 229 -24.29 -0.51 29.81
N MET A 230 -24.18 -0.96 31.06
CA MET A 230 -23.13 -0.49 31.97
C MET A 230 -21.74 -0.95 31.54
N LEU A 231 -21.61 -2.22 31.15
CA LEU A 231 -20.34 -2.79 30.69
C LEU A 231 -19.92 -2.20 29.34
N HIS A 232 -20.88 -1.97 28.44
CA HIS A 232 -20.63 -1.33 27.15
C HIS A 232 -20.13 0.10 27.33
N ALA A 233 -20.76 0.89 28.20
CA ALA A 233 -20.34 2.26 28.51
C ALA A 233 -18.94 2.30 29.15
N ALA A 234 -18.64 1.39 30.08
CA ALA A 234 -17.32 1.31 30.70
C ALA A 234 -16.24 0.87 29.70
N THR A 235 -16.54 -0.08 28.82
CA THR A 235 -15.61 -0.50 27.76
C THR A 235 -15.36 0.63 26.77
N ALA A 236 -16.40 1.37 26.37
CA ALA A 236 -16.28 2.53 25.50
C ALA A 236 -15.42 3.64 26.12
N LEU A 237 -15.56 3.92 27.42
CA LEU A 237 -14.72 4.87 28.16
C LEU A 237 -13.25 4.44 28.16
N ILE A 238 -12.97 3.15 28.29
CA ILE A 238 -11.60 2.63 28.29
C ILE A 238 -10.99 2.71 26.89
N VAL A 239 -11.77 2.40 25.85
CA VAL A 239 -11.36 2.62 24.46
C VAL A 239 -11.07 4.09 24.21
N LEU A 240 -11.93 5.00 24.66
CA LEU A 240 -11.71 6.44 24.50
C LEU A 240 -10.47 6.92 25.26
N ALA A 241 -10.28 6.48 26.51
CA ALA A 241 -9.12 6.84 27.32
C ALA A 241 -7.82 6.29 26.71
N THR A 242 -7.82 5.06 26.20
CA THR A 242 -6.65 4.47 25.55
C THR A 242 -6.34 5.16 24.22
N ILE A 243 -7.34 5.48 23.40
CA ILE A 243 -7.15 6.31 22.21
C ILE A 243 -6.57 7.67 22.59
N PHE A 244 -7.11 8.33 23.61
CA PHE A 244 -6.64 9.65 24.04
C PHE A 244 -5.19 9.63 24.55
N VAL A 245 -4.83 8.65 25.39
CA VAL A 245 -3.46 8.48 25.91
C VAL A 245 -2.48 8.13 24.79
N ASN A 246 -2.92 7.37 23.78
CA ASN A 246 -2.08 6.99 22.65
C ASN A 246 -2.11 8.02 21.49
N ALA A 247 -3.03 8.98 21.49
CA ALA A 247 -3.16 10.00 20.44
C ALA A 247 -1.86 10.78 20.17
N PRO A 248 -1.00 11.12 21.16
CA PRO A 248 0.31 11.72 20.90
C PRO A 248 1.26 10.76 20.18
N ALA A 249 1.25 9.47 20.55
CA ALA A 249 2.02 8.46 19.85
C ALA A 249 1.51 8.23 18.42
N TRP A 250 0.20 8.40 18.21
CA TRP A 250 -0.41 8.26 16.89
C TRP A 250 -0.12 9.48 16.00
N SER A 251 -0.32 10.70 16.49
CA SER A 251 -0.12 11.92 15.71
C SER A 251 1.35 12.30 15.49
N ARG A 252 2.20 12.21 16.53
CA ARG A 252 3.62 12.61 16.42
C ARG A 252 4.53 11.49 15.95
N ALA A 253 4.17 10.22 16.18
CA ALA A 253 5.01 9.09 15.77
C ALA A 253 4.53 8.41 14.47
N ALA A 254 3.31 8.68 13.97
CA ALA A 254 2.87 8.15 12.66
C ALA A 254 3.83 8.56 11.55
N GLY A 255 4.12 9.86 11.38
CA GLY A 255 5.09 10.31 10.38
C GLY A 255 6.45 9.60 10.51
N PRO A 256 7.16 9.72 11.65
CA PRO A 256 8.48 9.11 11.84
C PRO A 256 8.52 7.57 11.80
N ARG A 257 7.40 6.86 12.02
CA ARG A 257 7.35 5.38 11.98
C ARG A 257 6.82 4.84 10.65
N LEU A 258 5.84 5.50 10.06
CA LEU A 258 5.24 5.13 8.77
C LEU A 258 6.14 5.56 7.61
N LEU A 259 6.83 6.71 7.69
CA LEU A 259 7.72 7.15 6.61
C LEU A 259 8.82 6.12 6.34
N PRO A 260 9.65 5.71 7.32
CA PRO A 260 10.79 4.85 7.01
C PRO A 260 10.35 3.48 6.53
N THR A 261 9.22 2.98 7.02
CA THR A 261 8.65 1.70 6.59
C THR A 261 8.04 1.77 5.20
N LEU A 262 7.29 2.83 4.88
CA LEU A 262 6.72 3.05 3.56
C LEU A 262 7.81 3.33 2.51
N VAL A 263 8.82 4.13 2.86
CA VAL A 263 10.01 4.36 2.03
C VAL A 263 10.80 3.08 1.83
N ALA A 264 11.04 2.28 2.88
CA ALA A 264 11.76 1.00 2.77
C ALA A 264 10.97 -0.06 2.00
N ALA A 265 9.65 -0.02 2.06
CA ALA A 265 8.78 -0.91 1.30
C ALA A 265 8.79 -0.53 -0.18
N ILE A 266 8.72 0.77 -0.50
CA ILE A 266 8.72 1.29 -1.88
C ILE A 266 10.10 1.24 -2.53
N ALA A 267 11.18 1.28 -1.75
CA ALA A 267 12.54 1.04 -2.25
C ALA A 267 12.66 -0.39 -2.84
N ALA A 268 13.24 -0.51 -4.04
CA ALA A 268 13.39 -1.81 -4.70
C ALA A 268 14.28 -2.77 -3.90
N PRO A 269 14.09 -4.09 -4.04
CA PRO A 269 14.99 -5.07 -3.44
C PRO A 269 16.41 -4.87 -3.98
N ALA A 270 17.40 -4.84 -3.10
CA ALA A 270 18.79 -4.91 -3.52
C ALA A 270 18.99 -6.19 -4.37
N PRO A 271 19.77 -6.12 -5.47
CA PRO A 271 20.03 -7.29 -6.29
C PRO A 271 20.61 -8.40 -5.42
N VAL A 272 19.99 -9.59 -5.47
CA VAL A 272 20.52 -10.78 -4.81
C VAL A 272 21.93 -11.01 -5.36
N PRO A 273 22.98 -11.03 -4.52
CA PRO A 273 24.32 -11.29 -5.02
C PRO A 273 24.33 -12.65 -5.68
N SER A 274 24.70 -12.68 -6.97
CA SER A 274 24.84 -13.91 -7.74
C SER A 274 25.67 -14.90 -6.92
N PRO A 275 25.27 -16.18 -6.82
CA PRO A 275 26.10 -17.18 -6.17
C PRO A 275 27.47 -17.13 -6.84
N ARG A 276 28.51 -16.77 -6.07
CA ARG A 276 29.89 -16.79 -6.55
C ARG A 276 30.10 -18.15 -7.18
N SER A 277 30.41 -18.19 -8.48
CA SER A 277 30.91 -19.40 -9.12
C SER A 277 32.05 -19.88 -8.26
N VAL A 278 31.83 -20.98 -7.54
CA VAL A 278 32.89 -21.67 -6.82
C VAL A 278 33.89 -22.02 -7.91
N ALA A 279 35.01 -21.29 -7.93
CA ALA A 279 36.10 -21.57 -8.83
C ALA A 279 36.49 -23.03 -8.58
N THR A 280 36.18 -23.89 -9.55
CA THR A 280 36.72 -25.24 -9.59
C THR A 280 38.24 -25.09 -9.55
N PRO A 281 38.93 -25.63 -8.53
CA PRO A 281 40.37 -25.52 -8.47
C PRO A 281 40.96 -26.18 -9.71
N ASP A 282 41.78 -25.42 -10.45
CA ASP A 282 42.51 -25.88 -11.63
C ASP A 282 43.34 -27.11 -11.28
N ALA A 283 42.86 -28.28 -11.68
CA ALA A 283 43.63 -29.51 -11.71
C ALA A 283 44.56 -29.50 -12.94
N SER A 284 45.52 -28.57 -12.98
CA SER A 284 46.63 -28.65 -13.95
C SER A 284 47.93 -28.08 -13.37
N SER A 285 48.66 -28.95 -12.68
CA SER A 285 50.08 -28.82 -12.36
C SER A 285 50.51 -30.22 -11.90
N GLY A 286 51.09 -31.10 -12.72
CA GLY A 286 52.17 -30.81 -13.66
C GLY A 286 53.53 -30.89 -12.97
N GLY A 287 53.77 -31.94 -12.16
CA GLY A 287 55.06 -32.21 -11.53
C GLY A 287 55.86 -33.26 -12.29
N HIS A 288 56.58 -32.83 -13.33
CA HIS A 288 57.79 -33.52 -13.78
C HIS A 288 58.95 -33.05 -12.89
N ARG A 289 59.47 -33.95 -12.04
CA ARG A 289 60.89 -34.19 -11.75
C ARG A 289 61.02 -35.24 -10.65
#